data_AF-A0A974PFY5-F1
#
_entry.id   AF-A0A974PFY5-F1
#
_cell.length_a   1.000
_cell.length_b   1.000
_cell.length_c   1.000
_cell.angle_alpha   90.00
_cell.angle_beta   90.00
_cell.angle_gamma   90.00
#
_symmetry.space_group_name_H-M   'P 1'
#
loop_
_entity.id
_entity.type
_entity.pdbx_description
1 polymer ?
#
loop_
_entity_poly.entity_id
_entity_poly.type
_entity_poly.pdbx_seq_one_letter_code
_entity_poly.pdbx_strand_id
1 'polypeptide(L)'
;MLNDKSTLSNGEFSGYIFVKNLNPTKTVKVVYTTDNWATTHEVFAAYGGIVNNFNSVEFWKYSINVPGATNVKYAISYTTGGQTYWDNNYGHNYEVN
;
A
#
# COMPACT_ATOMS: atom_id res chain seq x y z
N MET A 1 -11.34 -7.11 -0.16
CA MET A 1 -10.08 -7.36 0.54
C MET A 1 -9.05 -6.54 -0.17
N LEU A 2 -8.26 -5.85 0.61
CA LEU A 2 -7.00 -5.35 0.11
C LEU A 2 -6.02 -6.54 0.16
N ASN A 3 -5.14 -6.62 -0.82
CA ASN A 3 -4.02 -7.56 -0.76
C ASN A 3 -2.83 -6.80 -1.31
N ASP A 4 -1.69 -7.05 -0.70
CA ASP A 4 -0.46 -6.39 -1.08
C ASP A 4 0.67 -7.40 -1.16
N LYS A 5 1.50 -7.22 -2.20
CA LYS A 5 2.75 -7.96 -2.34
C LYS A 5 3.88 -6.94 -2.45
N SER A 6 4.59 -6.77 -1.35
CA SER A 6 5.68 -5.82 -1.24
C SER A 6 7.05 -6.48 -1.18
N THR A 7 8.05 -5.72 -1.59
CA THR A 7 9.46 -6.12 -1.60
C THR A 7 10.31 -4.96 -1.11
N LEU A 8 11.35 -5.30 -0.36
CA LEU A 8 12.45 -4.39 -0.04
C LEU A 8 13.69 -4.94 -0.74
N SER A 9 14.30 -4.16 -1.64
CA SER A 9 15.49 -4.59 -2.37
C SER A 9 16.34 -3.39 -2.77
N ASN A 10 17.66 -3.45 -2.53
CA ASN A 10 18.61 -2.40 -2.90
C ASN A 10 18.20 -0.98 -2.46
N GLY A 11 17.58 -0.85 -1.29
CA GLY A 11 17.09 0.44 -0.77
C GLY A 11 15.80 0.93 -1.43
N GLU A 12 15.09 0.08 -2.17
CA GLU A 12 13.78 0.37 -2.73
C GLU A 12 12.71 -0.47 -2.04
N PHE A 13 11.66 0.20 -1.55
CA PHE A 13 10.44 -0.42 -1.04
C PHE A 13 9.32 -0.22 -2.06
N SER A 14 8.81 -1.32 -2.59
CA SER A 14 7.82 -1.30 -3.67
C SER A 14 6.80 -2.41 -3.53
N GLY A 15 5.62 -2.22 -4.10
CA GLY A 15 4.56 -3.22 -4.01
C GLY A 15 3.36 -2.96 -4.92
N TYR A 16 2.49 -3.97 -4.97
CA TYR A 16 1.22 -3.96 -5.71
C TYR A 16 0.06 -4.15 -4.76
N ILE A 17 -0.93 -3.25 -4.85
CA ILE A 17 -2.10 -3.18 -4.00
C ILE A 17 -3.34 -3.45 -4.85
N PHE A 18 -4.21 -4.37 -4.43
CA PHE A 18 -5.48 -4.63 -5.09
C PHE A 18 -6.65 -4.03 -4.31
N VAL A 19 -7.44 -3.16 -4.95
CA VAL A 19 -8.62 -2.51 -4.34
C VAL A 19 -9.89 -2.91 -5.09
N LYS A 20 -11.04 -2.89 -4.39
CA LYS A 20 -12.35 -2.97 -5.04
C LYS A 20 -12.63 -1.65 -5.77
N ASN A 21 -13.16 -1.72 -6.99
CA ASN A 21 -13.60 -0.53 -7.73
C ASN A 21 -14.99 -0.07 -7.27
N LEU A 22 -15.06 0.73 -6.19
CA LEU A 22 -16.33 1.16 -5.60
C LEU A 22 -16.80 2.55 -6.07
N ASN A 23 -15.88 3.50 -6.26
CA ASN A 23 -16.17 4.84 -6.79
C ASN A 23 -15.04 5.32 -7.70
N PRO A 24 -15.28 6.25 -8.64
CA PRO A 24 -14.24 6.78 -9.52
C PRO A 24 -13.12 7.50 -8.74
N THR A 25 -13.47 8.30 -7.74
CA THR A 25 -12.49 8.99 -6.90
C THR A 25 -11.97 8.06 -5.81
N LYS A 26 -10.66 7.84 -5.82
CA LYS A 26 -9.95 6.95 -4.90
C LYS A 26 -8.61 7.55 -4.49
N THR A 27 -8.25 7.32 -3.24
CA THR A 27 -6.91 7.60 -2.72
C THR A 27 -6.39 6.33 -2.08
N VAL A 28 -5.25 5.82 -2.55
CA VAL A 28 -4.56 4.66 -1.99
C VAL A 28 -3.23 5.15 -1.43
N LYS A 29 -2.99 4.96 -0.13
CA LYS A 29 -1.74 5.33 0.53
C LYS A 29 -1.12 4.13 1.24
N VAL A 30 0.20 4.06 1.20
CA VAL A 30 0.98 3.20 2.09
C VAL A 30 1.53 4.06 3.20
N VAL A 31 1.23 3.68 4.44
CA VAL A 31 1.75 4.29 5.66
C VAL A 31 2.81 3.35 6.21
N TYR A 32 4.04 3.82 6.33
CA TYR A 32 5.18 2.97 6.62
C TYR A 32 6.18 3.61 7.58
N THR A 33 7.06 2.78 8.12
CA THR A 33 8.18 3.15 8.99
C THR A 33 9.41 2.31 8.67
N THR A 34 10.59 2.85 8.94
CA THR A 34 11.89 2.13 8.88
C THR A 34 12.57 2.04 10.25
N ASP A 35 11.92 2.56 11.29
CA ASP A 35 12.48 2.77 12.63
C ASP A 35 11.53 2.33 13.76
N ASN A 36 10.78 1.25 13.53
CA ASN A 36 9.83 0.68 14.49
C ASN A 36 8.75 1.68 14.98
N TRP A 37 8.22 2.50 14.06
CA TRP A 37 7.18 3.49 14.31
C TRP A 37 7.64 4.67 15.19
N ALA A 38 8.95 4.90 15.34
CA ALA A 38 9.44 6.16 15.90
C ALA A 38 9.14 7.33 14.95
N THR A 39 9.19 7.08 13.64
CA THR A 39 8.69 7.97 12.59
C THR A 39 7.71 7.25 11.67
N THR A 40 6.77 8.04 11.14
CA THR A 40 5.74 7.57 10.22
C THR A 40 5.82 8.37 8.93
N HIS A 41 5.80 7.66 7.81
CA HIS A 41 5.83 8.23 6.47
C HIS A 41 4.61 7.77 5.68
N GLU A 42 4.24 8.55 4.66
CA GLU A 42 3.16 8.20 3.74
C GLU A 42 3.62 8.32 2.30
N VAL A 43 3.20 7.38 1.45
CA VAL A 43 3.31 7.50 0.01
C VAL A 43 1.98 7.18 -0.66
N PHE A 44 1.64 7.94 -1.71
CA PHE A 44 0.50 7.64 -2.56
C PHE A 44 0.86 6.56 -3.58
N ALA A 45 0.03 5.53 -3.66
CA ALA A 45 0.10 4.58 -4.76
C ALA A 45 -0.52 5.19 -6.02
N ALA A 46 -0.04 4.76 -7.18
CA ALA A 46 -0.55 5.15 -8.48
C ALA A 46 -1.46 4.06 -9.06
N TYR A 47 -2.54 4.46 -9.72
CA TYR A 47 -3.41 3.56 -10.45
C TYR A 47 -2.64 2.83 -11.55
N GLY A 48 -2.75 1.50 -11.56
CA GLY A 48 -2.08 0.63 -12.53
C GLY A 48 -3.00 0.08 -13.61
N GLY A 49 -4.28 -0.12 -13.30
CA GLY A 49 -5.24 -0.70 -14.24
C GLY A 49 -6.30 -1.58 -13.59
N ILE A 50 -7.18 -2.12 -14.43
CA ILE A 50 -8.18 -3.12 -14.07
C ILE A 50 -7.55 -4.51 -14.18
N VAL A 51 -7.81 -5.38 -13.20
CA VAL A 51 -7.22 -6.74 -13.18
C VAL A 51 -8.20 -7.85 -13.56
N ASN A 52 -9.45 -7.50 -13.84
CA ASN A 52 -10.47 -8.47 -14.23
C ASN A 52 -11.46 -7.92 -15.26
N ASN A 53 -12.12 -8.83 -15.99
CA ASN A 53 -13.08 -8.45 -17.04
C ASN A 53 -14.38 -7.84 -16.50
N PHE A 54 -14.58 -7.84 -15.18
CA PHE A 54 -15.77 -7.29 -14.51
C PHE A 54 -15.58 -5.85 -14.04
N ASN A 55 -14.40 -5.24 -14.26
CA ASN A 55 -14.07 -3.90 -13.77
C ASN A 55 -14.33 -3.71 -12.26
N SER A 56 -14.21 -4.79 -11.48
CA SER A 56 -14.54 -4.78 -10.05
C SER A 56 -13.31 -4.72 -9.16
N VAL A 57 -12.12 -4.92 -9.72
CA VAL A 57 -10.84 -4.85 -9.01
C VAL A 57 -9.84 -4.05 -9.83
N GLU A 58 -9.15 -3.14 -9.15
CA GLU A 58 -8.05 -2.35 -9.70
C GLU A 58 -6.75 -2.73 -9.01
N PHE A 59 -5.64 -2.69 -9.73
CA PHE A 59 -4.32 -2.70 -9.11
C PHE A 59 -3.73 -1.30 -9.06
N TRP A 60 -3.01 -1.05 -7.98
CA TRP A 60 -2.29 0.17 -7.66
C TRP A 60 -0.86 -0.21 -7.31
N LYS A 61 0.10 0.69 -7.55
CA LYS A 61 1.52 0.40 -7.29
C LYS A 61 2.22 1.58 -6.64
N TYR A 62 3.22 1.29 -5.86
CA TYR A 62 4.11 2.30 -5.27
C TYR A 62 5.55 1.82 -5.35
N SER A 63 6.48 2.77 -5.40
CA SER A 63 7.93 2.53 -5.37
C SER A 63 8.58 3.73 -4.71
N ILE A 64 9.31 3.51 -3.63
CA ILE A 64 9.98 4.57 -2.88
C ILE A 64 11.39 4.17 -2.49
N ASN A 65 12.28 5.16 -2.41
CA ASN A 65 13.63 4.97 -1.92
C ASN A 65 13.64 5.05 -0.40
N VAL A 66 14.18 4.01 0.24
CA VAL A 66 14.38 3.85 1.68
C VAL A 66 15.83 3.37 1.91
N PRO A 67 16.82 4.25 1.69
CA PRO A 67 18.21 3.84 1.63
C PRO A 67 18.68 3.39 3.01
N GLY A 68 19.33 2.22 3.08
CA GLY A 68 19.82 1.64 4.32
C GLY A 68 18.75 0.99 5.21
N ALA A 69 17.48 1.02 4.82
CA ALA A 69 16.45 0.25 5.51
C ALA A 69 16.70 -1.25 5.30
N THR A 70 16.78 -1.99 6.41
CA THR A 70 16.83 -3.47 6.42
C THR A 70 15.48 -4.09 6.76
N ASN A 71 14.52 -3.26 7.13
CA ASN A 71 13.17 -3.63 7.52
C ASN A 71 12.21 -2.47 7.23
N VAL A 72 11.02 -2.79 6.74
CA VAL A 72 9.92 -1.83 6.59
C VAL A 72 8.66 -2.44 7.18
N LYS A 73 8.02 -1.70 8.09
CA LYS A 73 6.67 -2.03 8.59
C LYS A 73 5.67 -1.08 7.99
N TYR A 74 4.50 -1.59 7.57
CA TYR A 74 3.53 -0.77 6.86
C TYR A 74 2.09 -1.24 7.00
N ALA A 75 1.18 -0.32 6.72
CA ALA A 75 -0.24 -0.53 6.56
C ALA A 75 -0.73 0.26 5.33
N ILE A 76 -1.90 -0.10 4.81
CA ILE A 76 -2.44 0.54 3.62
C ILE A 76 -3.79 1.17 3.94
N SER A 77 -3.97 2.42 3.51
CA SER A 77 -5.24 3.12 3.59
C SER A 77 -5.86 3.25 2.20
N TYR A 78 -7.10 2.83 2.07
CA TYR A 78 -7.92 3.01 0.86
C TYR A 78 -9.10 3.91 1.18
N THR A 79 -9.12 5.12 0.63
CA THR A 79 -10.23 6.08 0.78
C THR A 79 -11.03 6.17 -0.52
N THR A 80 -12.34 5.98 -0.43
CA THR A 80 -13.27 6.07 -1.57
C THR A 80 -14.67 6.44 -1.08
N GLY A 81 -15.39 7.28 -1.83
CA GLY A 81 -16.78 7.66 -1.47
C GLY A 81 -16.92 8.25 -0.06
N GLY A 82 -15.89 8.96 0.43
CA GLY A 82 -15.86 9.54 1.78
C GLY A 82 -15.56 8.55 2.92
N GLN A 83 -15.30 7.28 2.64
CA GLN A 83 -14.96 6.26 3.63
C GLN A 83 -13.52 5.79 3.48
N THR A 84 -12.86 5.49 4.61
CA THR A 84 -11.50 4.96 4.63
C THR A 84 -11.48 3.54 5.19
N TYR A 85 -10.90 2.64 4.42
CA TYR A 85 -10.67 1.25 4.77
C TYR A 85 -9.18 1.06 5.03
N TRP A 86 -8.85 0.41 6.13
CA TRP A 86 -7.47 0.08 6.48
C TRP A 86 -7.23 -1.40 6.29
N ASP A 87 -6.08 -1.72 5.71
CA ASP A 87 -5.48 -3.03 5.81
C ASP A 87 -4.16 -2.90 6.56
N ASN A 88 -4.20 -3.31 7.81
CA ASN A 88 -3.08 -3.33 8.72
C ASN A 88 -2.81 -4.74 9.21
N ASN A 89 -3.16 -5.77 8.42
CA ASN A 89 -2.97 -7.17 8.78
C ASN A 89 -3.53 -7.50 10.18
N TYR A 90 -4.79 -7.14 10.44
CA TYR A 90 -5.46 -7.33 11.74
C TYR A 90 -4.74 -6.66 12.93
N GLY A 91 -4.01 -5.57 12.69
CA GLY A 91 -3.25 -4.83 13.70
C GLY A 91 -1.81 -5.29 13.87
N HIS A 92 -1.37 -6.32 13.14
CA HIS A 92 0.03 -6.76 13.15
C HIS A 92 0.93 -5.93 12.23
N ASN A 93 0.34 -5.18 11.30
CA ASN A 93 1.00 -4.56 10.15
C ASN A 93 1.70 -5.60 9.26
N TYR A 94 2.09 -5.17 8.07
CA TYR A 94 2.95 -5.96 7.20
C TYR A 94 4.41 -5.63 7.48
N GLU A 95 5.30 -6.58 7.22
CA GLU A 95 6.73 -6.46 7.43
C GLU A 95 7.50 -7.10 6.28
N VAL A 96 8.49 -6.38 5.73
CA VAL A 96 9.39 -6.87 4.68
C VAL A 96 10.85 -6.59 5.08
N ASN A 97 11.73 -7.54 4.74
CA ASN A 97 13.18 -7.52 5.03
C ASN A 97 13.97 -7.76 3.75
#